data_AF-A0A3B9C1F9-F1
#
_entry.id   AF-A0A3B9C1F9-F1
#
_cell.length_a   1.000
_cell.length_b   1.000
_cell.length_c   1.000
_cell.angle_alpha   90.00
_cell.angle_beta   90.00
_cell.angle_gamma   90.00
#
_symmetry.space_group_name_H-M   'P 1'
#
loop_
_entity.id
_entity.type
_entity.pdbx_description
1 polymer ?
#
loop_
_entity_poly.entity_id
_entity_poly.type
_entity_poly.pdbx_seq_one_letter_code
_entity_poly.pdbx_strand_id
1 'polypeptide(L)'
;MQVDVLNINGQSTGRTVELPAEFFGMEPNDHLIYLAVKQYLAAQHQGTHKVKTRAEVKGASRKLHRQKGTGGARKGNIRNPLYKGGGTI
;
A
#
# COMPACT_ATOMS: atom_id res chain seq x y z
N MET A 1 -12.47 -37.03 4.03
CA MET A 1 -13.45 -36.72 2.97
C MET A 1 -13.06 -37.52 1.74
N GLN A 2 -13.99 -38.14 1.01
CA GLN A 2 -13.67 -38.97 -0.16
C GLN A 2 -14.19 -38.30 -1.42
N VAL A 3 -13.35 -38.20 -2.46
CA VAL A 3 -13.65 -37.47 -3.70
C VAL A 3 -13.43 -38.38 -4.91
N ASP A 4 -14.37 -38.32 -5.86
CA ASP A 4 -14.30 -39.07 -7.11
C ASP A 4 -13.41 -38.36 -8.14
N VAL A 5 -12.57 -39.13 -8.83
CA VAL A 5 -11.71 -38.59 -9.90
C VAL A 5 -12.44 -38.68 -11.22
N LEU A 6 -12.69 -37.52 -11.84
CA LEU A 6 -13.26 -37.40 -13.18
C LEU A 6 -12.16 -37.21 -14.23
N ASN A 7 -12.37 -37.76 -15.43
CA ASN A 7 -11.49 -37.54 -16.58
C ASN A 7 -11.81 -36.22 -17.30
N ILE A 8 -10.98 -35.83 -18.27
CA ILE A 8 -11.12 -34.58 -19.05
C ILE A 8 -12.48 -34.50 -19.78
N ASN A 9 -13.06 -35.66 -20.11
CA ASN A 9 -14.37 -35.77 -20.76
C ASN A 9 -15.54 -35.74 -19.75
N GLY A 10 -15.27 -35.50 -18.47
CA GLY A 10 -16.27 -35.44 -17.40
C GLY A 10 -16.79 -36.81 -16.92
N GLN A 11 -16.20 -37.92 -17.35
CA GLN A 11 -16.62 -39.26 -16.95
C GLN A 11 -15.85 -39.72 -15.70
N SER A 12 -16.53 -40.44 -14.81
CA SER A 12 -15.87 -41.03 -13.63
C SER A 12 -14.86 -42.08 -14.04
N THR A 13 -13.67 -41.97 -13.46
CA THR A 13 -12.54 -42.87 -13.73
C THR A 13 -12.60 -44.13 -12.85
N GLY A 14 -13.62 -44.26 -11.99
CA GLY A 14 -13.80 -45.37 -11.04
C GLY A 14 -12.79 -45.37 -9.87
N ARG A 15 -11.91 -44.37 -9.79
CA ARG A 15 -10.92 -44.20 -8.72
C ARG A 15 -11.39 -43.12 -7.76
N THR A 16 -11.31 -43.41 -6.47
CA THR A 16 -11.61 -42.48 -5.39
C THR A 16 -10.33 -42.10 -4.66
N VAL A 17 -10.28 -40.86 -4.17
CA VAL A 17 -9.16 -40.37 -3.36
C VAL A 17 -9.67 -39.99 -1.99
N GLU A 18 -8.97 -40.48 -0.96
CA GLU A 18 -9.23 -40.10 0.42
C GLU A 18 -8.38 -38.89 0.79
N LEU A 19 -9.05 -37.80 1.17
CA LEU A 19 -8.41 -36.58 1.64
C LEU A 19 -8.17 -36.67 3.15
N PRO A 20 -6.93 -36.37 3.63
CA PRO A 20 -6.61 -36.36 5.05
C PRO A 20 -7.51 -35.40 5.85
N ALA A 21 -8.05 -35.87 6.96
CA ALA A 21 -8.94 -35.09 7.80
C ALA A 21 -8.25 -33.90 8.49
N GLU A 22 -6.94 -34.00 8.72
CA GLU A 22 -6.14 -32.96 9.39
C GLU A 22 -6.15 -31.62 8.64
N PHE A 23 -6.16 -31.65 7.31
CA PHE A 23 -6.12 -30.43 6.48
C PHE A 23 -7.51 -30.00 6.00
N PHE A 24 -8.36 -30.96 5.62
CA PHE A 24 -9.65 -30.68 4.97
C PHE A 24 -10.85 -30.72 5.92
N GLY A 25 -10.66 -31.15 7.18
CA GLY A 25 -11.69 -31.23 8.20
C GLY A 25 -11.57 -30.18 9.30
N MET A 26 -10.57 -29.30 9.25
CA MET A 26 -10.39 -28.24 10.24
C MET A 26 -11.44 -27.15 10.06
N GLU A 27 -11.99 -26.63 11.17
CA GLU A 27 -12.87 -25.46 11.10
C GLU A 27 -12.08 -24.23 10.61
N PRO A 28 -12.53 -23.57 9.53
CA PRO A 28 -11.85 -22.41 9.00
C PRO A 28 -11.93 -21.24 9.99
N ASN A 29 -10.80 -20.59 10.23
CA ASN A 29 -10.75 -19.36 10.99
C ASN A 29 -10.86 -18.16 10.03
N ASP A 30 -12.04 -17.57 9.97
CA ASP A 30 -12.34 -16.44 9.07
C ASP A 30 -11.39 -15.24 9.26
N HIS A 31 -10.95 -14.98 10.48
CA HIS A 31 -10.05 -13.86 10.75
C HIS A 31 -8.66 -14.11 10.16
N LEU A 32 -8.15 -15.34 10.25
CA LEU A 32 -6.86 -15.69 9.64
C LEU A 32 -6.92 -15.62 8.12
N ILE A 33 -8.01 -16.09 7.52
CA ILE A 33 -8.23 -15.99 6.06
C ILE A 33 -8.26 -14.51 5.64
N TYR A 34 -9.01 -13.67 6.37
CA TYR A 34 -9.05 -12.24 6.10
C TYR A 34 -7.67 -11.58 6.19
N LEU A 35 -6.89 -11.86 7.24
CA LEU A 35 -5.55 -11.30 7.40
C LEU A 35 -4.60 -11.75 6.29
N ALA A 36 -4.65 -13.04 5.90
CA ALA A 36 -3.85 -13.57 4.81
C ALA A 36 -4.17 -12.88 3.47
N VAL A 37 -5.45 -12.73 3.14
CA VAL A 37 -5.88 -12.04 1.92
C VAL A 37 -5.50 -10.56 1.96
N LYS A 38 -5.69 -9.89 3.10
CA LYS A 38 -5.31 -8.49 3.29
C LYS A 38 -3.80 -8.29 3.10
N GLN A 39 -2.97 -9.16 3.69
CA GLN A 39 -1.52 -9.12 3.54
C GLN A 39 -1.12 -9.31 2.07
N TYR A 40 -1.70 -10.30 1.40
CA TYR A 40 -1.42 -10.59 0.00
C TYR A 40 -1.71 -9.38 -0.89
N LEU A 41 -2.91 -8.79 -0.75
CA LEU A 41 -3.30 -7.60 -1.50
C LEU A 41 -2.42 -6.39 -1.15
N ALA A 42 -2.11 -6.19 0.14
CA ALA A 42 -1.21 -5.12 0.59
C ALA A 42 0.18 -5.22 -0.07
N ALA A 43 0.73 -6.43 -0.18
CA ALA A 43 2.05 -6.68 -0.77
C ALA A 43 2.09 -6.47 -2.30
N GLN A 44 0.95 -6.58 -2.99
CA GLN A 44 0.87 -6.31 -4.43
C GLN A 44 0.93 -4.82 -4.77
N HIS A 45 0.70 -3.92 -3.81
CA HIS A 45 0.81 -2.48 -4.05
C HIS A 45 2.28 -2.06 -4.20
N GLN A 46 2.62 -1.49 -5.36
CA GLN A 46 4.00 -1.10 -5.69
C GLN A 46 4.52 0.11 -4.88
N GLY A 47 3.64 0.99 -4.39
CA GLY A 47 4.03 2.11 -3.53
C GLY A 47 4.87 3.21 -4.20
N THR A 48 4.87 3.33 -5.53
CA THR A 48 5.68 4.33 -6.28
C THR A 48 5.10 5.76 -6.27
N HIS A 49 4.68 6.24 -5.10
CA HIS A 49 4.19 7.60 -4.91
C HIS A 49 5.30 8.47 -4.29
N LYS A 50 5.44 9.71 -4.77
CA LYS A 50 6.33 10.70 -4.16
C LYS A 50 5.79 12.12 -4.38
N VAL A 51 5.96 12.95 -3.36
CA VAL A 51 5.67 14.38 -3.40
C VAL A 51 6.94 15.16 -3.07
N LYS A 52 7.11 16.34 -3.67
CA LYS A 52 8.30 17.17 -3.45
C LYS A 52 8.23 17.86 -2.09
N THR A 53 9.20 17.54 -1.25
CA THR A 53 9.41 18.27 0.00
C THR A 53 10.04 19.64 -0.26
N ARG A 54 10.08 20.50 0.76
CA ARG A 54 10.65 21.86 0.69
C ARG A 54 12.07 21.91 0.09
N ALA A 55 12.89 20.88 0.31
CA ALA A 55 14.25 20.81 -0.20
C ALA A 55 14.30 20.56 -1.72
N GLU A 56 13.35 19.76 -2.23
CA GLU A 56 13.29 19.28 -3.61
C GLU A 56 12.56 20.25 -4.55
N VAL A 57 11.75 21.17 -4.00
CA VAL A 57 11.10 22.22 -4.80
C VAL A 57 12.16 23.15 -5.39
N LYS A 58 12.02 23.47 -6.68
CA LYS A 58 12.89 24.42 -7.39
C LYS A 58 12.56 25.84 -6.94
N GLY A 59 13.53 26.53 -6.36
CA GLY A 59 13.38 27.91 -5.90
C GLY A 59 14.55 28.40 -5.06
N ALA A 60 14.55 29.68 -4.72
CA ALA A 60 15.63 30.27 -3.93
C ALA A 60 15.63 29.73 -2.47
N SER A 61 16.81 29.44 -1.92
CA SER A 61 17.05 29.26 -0.46
C SER A 61 17.25 30.59 0.27
N ARG A 62 17.54 31.66 -0.47
CA ARG A 62 17.81 32.99 0.10
C ARG A 62 16.60 33.49 0.88
N LYS A 63 16.89 34.18 1.98
CA LYS A 63 15.89 34.91 2.74
C LYS A 63 15.22 35.98 1.88
N LEU A 64 13.88 36.02 1.88
CA LEU A 64 13.12 36.90 0.98
C LEU A 64 13.30 38.39 1.29
N HIS A 65 13.32 38.75 2.58
CA HIS A 65 13.51 40.12 3.03
C HIS A 65 14.20 40.17 4.41
N ARG A 66 14.55 41.39 4.87
CA ARG A 66 15.26 41.62 6.15
C ARG A 66 14.45 41.10 7.34
N GLN A 67 15.11 40.71 8.44
CA GLN A 67 14.43 40.12 9.61
C GLN A 67 13.46 41.09 10.32
N LYS A 68 13.72 42.40 10.23
CA LYS A 68 12.96 43.49 10.84
C LYS A 68 12.95 44.69 9.88
N GLY A 69 12.05 45.65 10.13
CA GLY A 69 11.96 46.90 9.37
C GLY A 69 11.19 46.80 8.04
N THR A 70 10.42 45.73 7.83
CA THR A 70 9.69 45.45 6.59
C THR A 70 8.16 45.51 6.72
N GLY A 71 7.62 45.75 7.93
CA GLY A 71 6.18 45.86 8.20
C GLY A 71 5.36 44.56 8.09
N GLY A 72 5.87 43.53 7.40
CA GLY A 72 5.21 42.24 7.23
C GLY A 72 5.71 41.13 8.18
N ALA A 73 5.06 39.96 8.08
CA ALA A 73 5.46 38.75 8.81
C ALA A 73 6.86 38.26 8.40
N ARG A 74 7.61 37.70 9.35
CA ARG A 74 8.95 37.16 9.11
C ARG A 74 8.88 35.92 8.24
N LYS A 75 9.64 35.92 7.15
CA LYS A 75 9.62 34.84 6.15
C LYS A 75 11.04 34.36 5.86
N GLY A 76 11.17 33.05 5.69
CA GLY A 76 12.42 32.39 5.33
C GLY A 76 12.65 32.47 3.82
N ASN A 77 12.44 31.34 3.15
CA ASN A 77 12.62 31.21 1.71
C ASN A 77 11.28 31.01 0.98
N ILE A 78 11.30 31.09 -0.35
CA ILE A 78 10.09 30.99 -1.18
C ILE A 78 9.51 29.57 -1.24
N ARG A 79 10.31 28.56 -0.91
CA ARG A 79 9.94 27.13 -0.96
C ARG A 79 9.11 26.66 0.24
N ASN A 80 8.69 27.57 1.11
CA ASN A 80 7.93 27.27 2.32
C ASN A 80 6.55 26.68 2.00
N PRO A 81 6.10 25.58 2.63
CA PRO A 81 4.75 25.00 2.46
C PRO A 81 3.59 25.99 2.57
N LEU A 82 3.72 27.02 3.40
CA LEU A 82 2.68 28.03 3.57
C LEU A 82 2.48 28.92 2.32
N TYR A 83 3.41 28.86 1.37
CA TYR A 83 3.32 29.61 0.12
C TYR A 83 2.78 28.75 -1.00
N LYS A 84 2.06 29.40 -1.92
CA LYS A 84 1.65 28.79 -3.19
C LYS A 84 2.90 28.32 -3.95
N GLY A 85 2.93 27.02 -4.26
CA GLY A 85 4.08 26.39 -4.92
C GLY A 85 5.23 26.02 -3.97
N GLY A 86 5.03 26.12 -2.65
CA GLY A 86 5.93 25.59 -1.64
C GLY A 86 6.00 24.06 -1.62
N GLY A 87 6.95 23.51 -0.87
CA GLY A 87 7.04 22.07 -0.68
C GLY A 87 5.90 21.52 0.16
N THR A 88 5.50 20.28 -0.09
CA THR A 88 4.48 19.58 0.70
C THR A 88 5.06 19.13 2.04
N ILE A 89 4.26 19.24 3.11
CA ILE A 89 4.48 18.65 4.43
C ILE A 89 3.38 17.61 4.65
#